data_AF-A0A9Q0KLH9-F1
#
_entry.id   AF-A0A9Q0KLH9-F1
#
_cell.length_a   1.000
_cell.length_b   1.000
_cell.length_c   1.000
_cell.angle_alpha   90.00
_cell.angle_beta   90.00
_cell.angle_gamma   90.00
#
_symmetry.space_group_name_H-M   'P 1'
#
loop_
_entity.id
_entity.type
_entity.pdbx_description
1 polymer ?
#
loop_
_entity_poly.entity_id
_entity_poly.type
_entity_poly.pdbx_seq_one_letter_code
_entity_poly.pdbx_strand_id
1 'polypeptide(L)'
;MEELQEFLEIDRSRQQDFLLRARVMEEGTEKKVSATTGFITGQLMMFISIYYAPLHLALGRPHTIIVLVLPYLLFHFFWNNHKHFFDTNDINTTVALALLTSVAYFYAGLTKKGLGYFGFIFLFTIGGLTGVVLANSGLDIALHDTYYAVAHFHYVLSMGAIFALFAGFHYWVGKIFGRTYPETLGQIHFWITSFGVNPTFFPMHFLGLSGMPRRIPDYPDAYVGWNGLSSFGSYISVVGIRRFFVVVTITSSSGNNKRCAPSPWAVEQNPTTLEWMVQSPPAFHTFGELPAIKETKSYVK
;
A
#
# COMPACT_ATOMS: atom_id res chain seq x y z
N MET A 1 23.89 -42.14 -42.91
CA MET A 1 22.57 -41.48 -42.96
C MET A 1 21.97 -41.37 -41.56
N GLU A 2 21.93 -42.45 -40.78
CA GLU A 2 21.50 -42.43 -39.37
C GLU A 2 22.35 -41.51 -38.47
N GLU A 3 23.68 -41.59 -38.52
CA GLU A 3 24.55 -40.70 -37.72
C GLU A 3 24.34 -39.19 -38.00
N LEU A 4 23.96 -38.87 -39.24
CA LEU A 4 23.66 -37.49 -39.66
C LEU A 4 22.30 -37.03 -39.14
N GLN A 5 21.32 -37.94 -39.04
CA GLN A 5 20.03 -37.64 -38.42
C GLN A 5 20.18 -37.47 -36.91
N GLU A 6 20.95 -38.33 -36.24
CA GLU A 6 21.19 -38.24 -34.80
C GLU A 6 21.93 -36.95 -34.44
N PHE A 7 22.94 -36.56 -35.22
CA PHE A 7 23.63 -35.27 -35.04
C PHE A 7 22.69 -34.06 -35.20
N LEU A 8 21.81 -34.07 -36.21
CA LEU A 8 20.82 -33.01 -36.43
C LEU A 8 19.75 -32.96 -35.34
N GLU A 9 19.39 -34.09 -34.74
CA GLU A 9 18.42 -34.16 -33.65
C GLU A 9 19.03 -33.64 -32.33
N ILE A 10 20.29 -33.99 -32.08
CA ILE A 10 21.07 -33.47 -30.95
C ILE A 10 21.26 -31.95 -31.06
N ASP A 11 21.58 -31.44 -32.25
CA ASP A 11 21.75 -30.00 -32.48
C ASP A 11 20.42 -29.23 -32.32
N ARG A 12 19.31 -29.79 -32.83
CA ARG A 12 17.97 -29.25 -32.62
C ARG A 12 17.56 -29.23 -31.15
N SER A 13 17.90 -30.28 -30.39
CA SER A 13 17.62 -30.34 -28.95
C SER A 13 18.42 -29.29 -28.17
N ARG A 14 19.67 -29.05 -28.54
CA ARG A 14 20.51 -27.99 -27.93
C ARG A 14 20.01 -26.60 -28.28
N GLN A 15 19.58 -26.37 -29.52
CA GLN A 15 18.94 -25.11 -29.89
C GLN A 15 17.64 -24.88 -29.11
N GLN A 16 16.82 -25.92 -28.93
CA GLN A 16 15.59 -25.80 -28.14
C GLN A 16 15.89 -25.53 -26.66
N ASP A 17 16.87 -26.20 -26.04
CA ASP A 17 17.28 -25.93 -24.65
C ASP A 17 17.84 -24.50 -24.51
N PHE A 18 18.65 -24.04 -25.47
CA PHE A 18 19.15 -22.66 -25.50
C PHE A 18 18.02 -21.64 -25.60
N LEU A 19 17.05 -21.85 -26.51
CA LEU A 19 15.90 -20.98 -26.68
C LEU A 19 14.98 -21.00 -25.45
N LEU A 20 14.82 -22.15 -24.80
CA LEU A 20 14.05 -22.27 -23.57
C LEU A 20 14.71 -21.49 -22.43
N ARG A 21 16.04 -21.63 -22.26
CA ARG A 21 16.82 -20.87 -21.28
C ARG A 21 16.80 -19.38 -21.55
N ALA A 22 16.93 -18.95 -22.81
CA ALA A 22 16.83 -17.56 -23.21
C ALA A 22 15.44 -16.98 -22.91
N ARG A 23 14.37 -17.75 -23.19
CA ARG A 23 12.99 -17.34 -22.90
C ARG A 23 12.73 -17.24 -21.38
N VAL A 24 13.25 -18.17 -20.58
CA VAL A 24 13.16 -18.12 -19.11
C VAL A 24 13.91 -16.92 -18.54
N MET A 25 15.07 -16.58 -19.11
CA MET A 25 15.82 -15.38 -18.72
C MET A 25 15.07 -14.09 -19.10
N GLU A 26 14.45 -14.04 -20.28
CA GLU A 26 13.66 -12.88 -20.72
C GLU A 26 12.41 -12.68 -19.86
N GLU A 27 11.66 -13.75 -19.57
CA GLU A 27 10.51 -13.73 -18.64
C GLU A 27 10.91 -13.30 -17.22
N GLY A 28 12.06 -13.79 -16.74
CA GLY A 28 12.60 -13.39 -15.44
C GLY A 28 12.94 -11.90 -15.40
N THR A 29 13.45 -11.36 -16.50
CA THR A 29 13.80 -9.94 -16.64
C THR A 29 12.55 -9.05 -16.70
N GLU A 30 11.52 -9.44 -17.46
CA GLU A 30 10.23 -8.72 -17.49
C GLU A 30 9.54 -8.68 -16.12
N LYS A 31 9.51 -9.82 -15.40
CA LYS A 31 8.94 -9.87 -14.04
C LYS A 31 9.72 -8.99 -13.06
N LYS A 32 11.05 -8.96 -13.15
CA LYS A 32 11.91 -8.08 -12.35
C LYS A 32 11.58 -6.60 -12.56
N VAL A 33 11.45 -6.19 -13.82
CA VAL A 33 11.17 -4.78 -14.12
C VAL A 33 9.75 -4.40 -13.69
N SER A 34 8.78 -5.29 -13.86
CA SER A 34 7.40 -5.05 -13.40
C SER A 34 7.33 -4.83 -11.88
N ALA A 35 8.11 -5.58 -11.09
CA ALA A 35 8.13 -5.44 -9.64
C ALA A 35 8.75 -4.10 -9.20
N THR A 36 9.89 -3.72 -9.78
CA THR A 36 10.59 -2.48 -9.44
C THR A 36 9.83 -1.23 -9.88
N THR A 37 9.19 -1.27 -11.06
CA THR A 37 8.35 -0.15 -11.55
C THR A 37 7.06 0.00 -10.76
N GLY A 38 6.40 -1.10 -10.39
CA GLY A 38 5.25 -1.08 -9.49
C GLY A 38 5.60 -0.53 -8.10
N PHE A 39 6.78 -0.88 -7.58
CA PHE A 39 7.29 -0.38 -6.30
C PHE A 39 7.52 1.14 -6.31
N ILE A 40 8.29 1.65 -7.28
CA ILE A 40 8.55 3.08 -7.44
C ILE A 40 7.24 3.86 -7.58
N THR A 41 6.33 3.35 -8.39
CA THR A 41 5.02 3.99 -8.63
C THR A 41 4.15 4.00 -7.38
N GLY A 42 4.13 2.91 -6.61
CA GLY A 42 3.40 2.82 -5.35
C GLY A 42 3.91 3.81 -4.30
N GLN A 43 5.23 3.92 -4.15
CA GLN A 43 5.85 4.91 -3.25
C GLN A 43 5.55 6.35 -3.68
N LEU A 44 5.57 6.59 -4.99
CA LEU A 44 5.34 7.91 -5.54
C LEU A 44 3.85 8.31 -5.44
N MET A 45 2.89 7.40 -5.67
CA MET A 45 1.46 7.62 -5.41
C MET A 45 1.17 7.89 -3.92
N MET A 46 1.91 7.24 -3.02
CA MET A 46 1.86 7.52 -1.59
C MET A 46 2.37 8.92 -1.25
N PHE A 47 3.51 9.34 -1.81
CA PHE A 47 4.06 10.69 -1.63
C PHE A 47 2.98 11.74 -1.84
N ILE A 48 2.25 11.56 -2.94
CA ILE A 48 1.28 12.54 -3.35
C ILE A 48 0.05 12.53 -2.44
N SER A 49 -0.43 11.35 -2.05
CA SER A 49 -1.63 11.21 -1.21
C SER A 49 -1.42 11.78 0.21
N ILE A 50 -0.22 11.63 0.77
CA ILE A 50 0.14 12.09 2.13
C ILE A 50 0.48 13.59 2.15
N TYR A 51 1.28 14.05 1.20
CA TYR A 51 1.75 15.43 1.17
C TYR A 51 0.86 16.35 0.35
N TYR A 52 -0.22 15.89 -0.27
CA TYR A 52 -1.12 16.72 -1.07
C TYR A 52 -1.43 18.05 -0.38
N ALA A 53 -1.93 18.03 0.87
CA ALA A 53 -2.28 19.26 1.60
C ALA A 53 -1.08 20.18 1.94
N PRO A 54 -0.01 19.71 2.61
CA PRO A 54 1.15 20.56 2.91
C PRO A 54 1.96 20.99 1.67
N LEU A 55 2.06 20.14 0.64
CA LEU A 55 2.73 20.45 -0.63
C LEU A 55 1.91 21.44 -1.47
N HIS A 56 0.59 21.32 -1.45
CA HIS A 56 -0.32 22.30 -2.04
C HIS A 56 -0.27 23.64 -1.31
N LEU A 57 -0.06 23.65 0.01
CA LEU A 57 0.19 24.88 0.77
C LEU A 57 1.57 25.49 0.45
N ALA A 58 2.61 24.66 0.29
CA ALA A 58 3.99 25.12 0.11
C ALA A 58 4.33 25.52 -1.33
N LEU A 59 3.83 24.78 -2.32
CA LEU A 59 4.15 24.96 -3.74
C LEU A 59 3.02 25.60 -4.55
N GLY A 60 1.79 25.64 -4.04
CA GLY A 60 0.62 26.12 -4.78
C GLY A 60 0.04 25.10 -5.77
N ARG A 61 -1.15 25.42 -6.29
CA ARG A 61 -2.02 24.54 -7.09
C ARG A 61 -1.38 23.88 -8.33
N PRO A 62 -0.70 24.60 -9.24
CA PRO A 62 -0.20 23.97 -10.48
C PRO A 62 0.90 22.93 -10.22
N HIS A 63 1.71 23.13 -9.18
CA HIS A 63 2.82 22.23 -8.83
C HIS A 63 2.33 20.92 -8.18
N THR A 64 1.16 20.93 -7.54
CA THR A 64 0.58 19.72 -6.93
C THR A 64 0.05 18.75 -7.99
N ILE A 65 -0.51 19.26 -9.09
CA ILE A 65 -0.96 18.45 -10.23
C ILE A 65 0.24 17.83 -10.95
N ILE A 66 1.33 18.60 -11.13
CA ILE A 66 2.58 18.07 -11.68
C ILE A 66 3.11 16.92 -10.81
N VAL A 67 3.06 17.07 -9.49
CA VAL A 67 3.47 16.02 -8.56
C VAL A 67 2.55 14.79 -8.61
N LEU A 68 1.26 14.93 -8.95
CA LEU A 68 0.32 13.81 -9.20
C LEU A 68 0.56 13.11 -10.54
N VAL A 69 0.90 13.87 -11.58
CA VAL A 69 0.97 13.41 -12.97
C VAL A 69 2.36 12.86 -13.30
N LEU A 70 3.44 13.46 -12.79
CA LEU A 70 4.81 12.99 -12.99
C LEU A 70 4.99 11.52 -12.58
N PRO A 71 4.40 11.04 -11.48
CA PRO A 71 4.49 9.64 -11.07
C PRO A 71 3.77 8.67 -11.99
N TYR A 72 2.60 9.07 -12.46
CA TYR A 72 1.86 8.31 -13.45
C TYR A 72 2.60 8.27 -14.80
N LEU A 73 3.20 9.38 -15.22
CA LEU A 73 4.00 9.46 -16.44
C LEU A 73 5.31 8.70 -16.31
N LEU A 74 5.97 8.74 -15.15
CA LEU A 74 7.16 7.94 -14.86
C LEU A 74 6.80 6.46 -14.85
N PHE A 75 5.70 6.05 -14.22
CA PHE A 75 5.19 4.68 -14.30
C PHE A 75 5.00 4.25 -15.76
N HIS A 76 4.27 5.05 -16.54
CA HIS A 76 3.99 4.72 -17.93
C HIS A 76 5.27 4.69 -18.78
N PHE A 77 6.19 5.62 -18.55
CA PHE A 77 7.49 5.68 -19.22
C PHE A 77 8.35 4.46 -18.87
N PHE A 78 8.49 4.12 -17.59
CA PHE A 78 9.28 2.98 -17.16
C PHE A 78 8.66 1.64 -17.57
N TRP A 79 7.32 1.53 -17.56
CA TRP A 79 6.59 0.37 -18.06
C TRP A 79 6.88 0.14 -19.55
N ASN A 80 6.83 1.21 -20.35
CA ASN A 80 7.03 1.13 -21.79
C ASN A 80 8.51 1.01 -22.21
N ASN A 81 9.47 1.49 -21.40
CA ASN A 81 10.91 1.49 -21.70
C ASN A 81 11.72 0.49 -20.84
N HIS A 82 11.04 -0.49 -20.26
CA HIS A 82 11.59 -1.41 -19.26
C HIS A 82 12.86 -2.16 -19.70
N LYS A 83 13.05 -2.39 -21.01
CA LYS A 83 14.18 -3.16 -21.55
C LYS A 83 15.52 -2.39 -21.60
N HIS A 84 15.52 -1.06 -21.41
CA HIS A 84 16.74 -0.23 -21.58
C HIS A 84 17.31 0.38 -20.30
N PHE A 85 16.57 0.33 -19.19
CA PHE A 85 16.92 1.11 -17.98
C PHE A 85 17.54 0.29 -16.85
N PHE A 86 17.33 -1.03 -16.82
CA PHE A 86 17.73 -1.88 -15.69
C PHE A 86 19.04 -2.64 -15.90
N ASP A 87 19.81 -2.27 -16.91
CA ASP A 87 21.18 -2.78 -17.12
C ASP A 87 22.24 -2.01 -16.30
N THR A 88 21.86 -0.94 -15.61
CA THR A 88 22.75 -0.13 -14.78
C THR A 88 22.53 -0.37 -13.27
N ASN A 89 23.60 -0.79 -12.61
CA ASN A 89 23.71 -1.18 -11.20
C ASN A 89 23.43 -0.07 -10.17
N ASP A 90 22.71 1.00 -10.49
CA ASP A 90 22.45 2.11 -9.55
C ASP A 90 21.21 1.86 -8.66
N ILE A 91 21.20 0.68 -8.03
CA ILE A 91 20.22 0.32 -7.00
C ILE A 91 20.25 1.33 -5.85
N ASN A 92 21.43 1.90 -5.57
CA ASN A 92 21.71 2.75 -4.41
C ASN A 92 20.94 4.07 -4.43
N THR A 93 20.72 4.68 -5.60
CA THR A 93 19.95 5.93 -5.71
C THR A 93 18.47 5.69 -5.50
N THR A 94 17.92 4.60 -6.04
CA THR A 94 16.52 4.19 -5.82
C THR A 94 16.26 3.82 -4.36
N VAL A 95 17.17 3.05 -3.76
CA VAL A 95 17.17 2.70 -2.33
C VAL A 95 17.22 3.97 -1.45
N ALA A 96 18.14 4.88 -1.74
CA ALA A 96 18.30 6.11 -0.97
C ALA A 96 17.07 7.02 -1.06
N LEU A 97 16.48 7.17 -2.26
CA LEU A 97 15.24 7.93 -2.44
C LEU A 97 14.08 7.28 -1.67
N ALA A 98 13.91 5.97 -1.76
CA ALA A 98 12.88 5.21 -1.06
C ALA A 98 13.01 5.32 0.46
N LEU A 99 14.24 5.29 0.99
CA LEU A 99 14.53 5.45 2.41
C LEU A 99 14.26 6.87 2.91
N LEU A 100 14.79 7.88 2.22
CA LEU A 100 14.60 9.30 2.56
C LEU A 100 13.12 9.68 2.53
N THR A 101 12.40 9.24 1.50
CA THR A 101 10.96 9.46 1.39
C THR A 101 10.20 8.74 2.50
N SER A 102 10.52 7.46 2.79
CA SER A 102 9.91 6.69 3.89
C SER A 102 10.07 7.32 5.27
N VAL A 103 11.26 7.84 5.58
CA VAL A 103 11.54 8.52 6.85
C VAL A 103 10.79 9.86 6.94
N ALA A 104 10.77 10.63 5.83
CA ALA A 104 9.97 11.85 5.75
C ALA A 104 8.47 11.55 5.97
N TYR A 105 7.93 10.48 5.35
CA TYR A 105 6.54 10.05 5.53
C TYR A 105 6.21 9.71 6.96
N PHE A 106 7.09 8.99 7.66
CA PHE A 106 6.90 8.66 9.07
C PHE A 106 6.82 9.95 9.91
N TYR A 107 7.71 10.91 9.67
CA TYR A 107 7.71 12.19 10.37
C TYR A 107 6.44 13.02 10.10
N ALA A 108 5.98 13.09 8.84
CA ALA A 108 4.72 13.76 8.49
C ALA A 108 3.49 13.02 9.07
N GLY A 109 3.55 11.70 9.13
CA GLY A 109 2.55 10.84 9.75
C GLY A 109 2.27 11.17 11.20
N LEU A 110 3.33 11.39 11.97
CA LEU A 110 3.27 11.75 13.39
C LEU A 110 2.55 13.09 13.64
N THR A 111 2.53 13.99 12.67
CA THR A 111 1.89 15.31 12.80
C THR A 111 0.37 15.30 12.55
N LYS A 112 -0.17 14.26 11.90
CA LYS A 112 -1.59 14.16 11.55
C LYS A 112 -2.37 13.38 12.60
N LYS A 113 -3.51 13.92 13.04
CA LYS A 113 -4.40 13.27 14.01
C LYS A 113 -5.25 12.21 13.31
N GLY A 114 -4.96 10.92 13.53
CA GLY A 114 -5.80 9.80 13.12
C GLY A 114 -5.08 8.45 13.16
N LEU A 115 -5.54 7.52 14.00
CA LEU A 115 -4.86 6.21 14.20
C LEU A 115 -4.76 5.41 12.90
N GLY A 116 -5.81 5.36 12.07
CA GLY A 116 -5.79 4.62 10.80
C GLY A 116 -4.74 5.15 9.80
N TYR A 117 -4.54 6.48 9.77
CA TYR A 117 -3.52 7.12 8.95
C TYR A 117 -2.10 6.82 9.46
N PHE A 118 -1.91 6.82 10.78
CA PHE A 118 -0.66 6.40 11.38
C PHE A 118 -0.34 4.93 11.05
N GLY A 119 -1.30 4.02 11.19
CA GLY A 119 -1.13 2.61 10.86
C GLY A 119 -0.80 2.38 9.39
N PHE A 120 -1.45 3.12 8.48
CA PHE A 120 -1.15 3.10 7.06
C PHE A 120 0.33 3.45 6.78
N ILE A 121 0.79 4.60 7.29
CA ILE A 121 2.17 5.05 7.08
C ILE A 121 3.15 4.04 7.67
N PHE A 122 2.92 3.59 8.89
CA PHE A 122 3.80 2.63 9.55
C PHE A 122 3.97 1.33 8.75
N LEU A 123 2.86 0.68 8.38
CA LEU A 123 2.87 -0.59 7.67
C LEU A 123 3.44 -0.43 6.26
N PHE A 124 3.05 0.63 5.55
CA PHE A 124 3.56 0.85 4.22
C PHE A 124 5.04 1.23 4.21
N THR A 125 5.54 1.96 5.22
CA THR A 125 6.98 2.20 5.35
C THR A 125 7.75 0.88 5.48
N ILE A 126 7.32 -0.05 6.34
CA ILE A 126 7.94 -1.37 6.46
C ILE A 126 7.90 -2.13 5.13
N GLY A 127 6.74 -2.13 4.47
CA GLY A 127 6.59 -2.72 3.14
C GLY A 127 7.50 -2.05 2.10
N GLY A 128 7.63 -0.74 2.15
CA GLY A 128 8.53 0.07 1.34
C GLY A 128 9.97 -0.41 1.47
N LEU A 129 10.46 -0.52 2.70
CA LEU A 129 11.83 -0.97 2.98
C LEU A 129 12.12 -2.38 2.44
N THR A 130 11.16 -3.31 2.53
CA THR A 130 11.34 -4.67 2.00
C THR A 130 11.25 -4.75 0.48
N GLY A 131 10.54 -3.82 -0.17
CA GLY A 131 10.50 -3.73 -1.63
C GLY A 131 11.81 -3.24 -2.22
N VAL A 132 12.53 -2.38 -1.50
CA VAL A 132 13.90 -1.99 -1.85
C VAL A 132 14.82 -3.21 -1.90
N VAL A 133 14.65 -4.17 -0.98
CA VAL A 133 15.43 -5.42 -0.97
C VAL A 133 15.11 -6.26 -2.21
N LEU A 134 13.83 -6.38 -2.58
CA LEU A 134 13.40 -7.11 -3.77
C LEU A 134 13.72 -6.41 -5.09
N ALA A 135 13.94 -5.10 -5.08
CA ALA A 135 14.41 -4.39 -6.25
C ALA A 135 15.87 -4.76 -6.59
N ASN A 136 16.65 -5.26 -5.62
CA ASN A 136 18.02 -5.72 -5.87
C ASN A 136 18.05 -7.04 -6.65
N SER A 137 18.62 -7.01 -7.85
CA SER A 137 18.63 -8.13 -8.79
C SER A 137 19.34 -9.39 -8.28
N GLY A 138 20.36 -9.24 -7.43
CA GLY A 138 21.09 -10.35 -6.82
C GLY A 138 20.31 -11.01 -5.68
N LEU A 139 19.65 -10.19 -4.86
CA LEU A 139 18.81 -10.69 -3.76
C LEU A 139 17.48 -11.25 -4.25
N ASP A 140 16.89 -10.66 -5.29
CA ASP A 140 15.65 -11.18 -5.89
C ASP A 140 15.85 -12.62 -6.37
N ILE A 141 16.99 -12.99 -6.96
CA ILE A 141 17.23 -14.40 -7.36
C ILE A 141 17.02 -15.38 -6.20
N ALA A 142 17.46 -15.02 -4.99
CA ALA A 142 17.33 -15.87 -3.81
C ALA A 142 15.95 -15.78 -3.14
N LEU A 143 15.29 -14.61 -3.21
CA LEU A 143 14.04 -14.34 -2.52
C LEU A 143 12.81 -14.46 -3.42
N HIS A 144 13.00 -14.65 -4.72
CA HIS A 144 11.94 -14.80 -5.69
C HIS A 144 11.08 -15.99 -5.33
N ASP A 145 9.77 -15.83 -5.45
CA ASP A 145 8.80 -16.89 -5.17
C ASP A 145 8.89 -17.51 -3.76
N THR A 146 9.52 -16.81 -2.82
CA THR A 146 9.51 -17.17 -1.40
C THR A 146 8.43 -16.39 -0.64
N TYR A 147 8.25 -16.76 0.63
CA TYR A 147 7.42 -16.01 1.56
C TYR A 147 7.89 -14.55 1.76
N TYR A 148 9.13 -14.19 1.40
CA TYR A 148 9.61 -12.81 1.50
C TYR A 148 8.85 -11.89 0.54
N ALA A 149 8.70 -12.31 -0.72
CA ALA A 149 7.92 -11.58 -1.71
C ALA A 149 6.44 -11.49 -1.31
N VAL A 150 5.89 -12.57 -0.75
CA VAL A 150 4.51 -12.58 -0.23
C VAL A 150 4.36 -11.55 0.89
N ALA A 151 5.28 -11.52 1.85
CA ALA A 151 5.26 -10.59 2.97
C ALA A 151 5.29 -9.12 2.49
N HIS A 152 6.22 -8.81 1.58
CA HIS A 152 6.36 -7.48 0.98
C HIS A 152 5.05 -6.98 0.37
N PHE A 153 4.44 -7.76 -0.53
CA PHE A 153 3.21 -7.36 -1.20
C PHE A 153 2.04 -7.19 -0.23
N HIS A 154 1.95 -8.00 0.83
CA HIS A 154 0.89 -7.85 1.81
C HIS A 154 1.04 -6.56 2.63
N TYR A 155 2.25 -6.15 2.99
CA TYR A 155 2.46 -4.87 3.67
C TYR A 155 2.11 -3.66 2.78
N VAL A 156 2.56 -3.66 1.51
CA VAL A 156 2.41 -2.50 0.61
C VAL A 156 1.03 -2.45 -0.06
N LEU A 157 0.61 -3.52 -0.75
CA LEU A 157 -0.62 -3.52 -1.55
C LEU A 157 -1.86 -3.78 -0.70
N SER A 158 -1.80 -4.78 0.18
CA SER A 158 -2.99 -5.23 0.90
C SER A 158 -3.25 -4.41 2.16
N MET A 159 -2.29 -4.36 3.09
CA MET A 159 -2.49 -3.71 4.39
C MET A 159 -2.56 -2.18 4.27
N GLY A 160 -1.77 -1.58 3.36
CA GLY A 160 -1.89 -0.16 3.04
C GLY A 160 -3.32 0.20 2.58
N ALA A 161 -3.84 -0.53 1.60
CA ALA A 161 -5.20 -0.29 1.10
C ALA A 161 -6.27 -0.52 2.17
N ILE A 162 -6.17 -1.59 2.96
CA ILE A 162 -7.16 -1.92 4.01
C ILE A 162 -7.18 -0.87 5.13
N PHE A 163 -6.02 -0.43 5.61
CA PHE A 163 -5.96 0.62 6.64
C PHE A 163 -6.46 1.97 6.12
N ALA A 164 -6.18 2.30 4.86
CA ALA A 164 -6.73 3.48 4.21
C ALA A 164 -8.27 3.39 4.08
N LEU A 165 -8.81 2.21 3.70
CA LEU A 165 -10.25 1.97 3.66
C LEU A 165 -10.91 2.12 5.03
N PHE A 166 -10.30 1.55 6.09
CA PHE A 166 -10.81 1.73 7.44
C PHE A 166 -10.72 3.18 7.92
N ALA A 167 -9.61 3.88 7.65
CA ALA A 167 -9.47 5.29 7.98
C ALA A 167 -10.54 6.13 7.26
N GLY A 168 -10.74 5.90 5.96
CA GLY A 168 -11.79 6.54 5.17
C GLY A 168 -13.19 6.24 5.73
N PHE A 169 -13.47 5.00 6.10
CA PHE A 169 -14.74 4.65 6.76
C PHE A 169 -14.94 5.48 8.02
N HIS A 170 -13.99 5.48 8.97
CA HIS A 170 -14.15 6.24 10.22
C HIS A 170 -14.25 7.75 9.96
N TYR A 171 -13.60 8.27 8.92
CA TYR A 171 -13.70 9.67 8.52
C TYR A 171 -15.09 10.04 7.99
N TRP A 172 -15.68 9.23 7.11
CA TRP A 172 -16.97 9.53 6.45
C TRP A 172 -18.20 8.86 7.09
N VAL A 173 -18.04 7.94 8.06
CA VAL A 173 -19.18 7.21 8.66
C VAL A 173 -20.23 8.16 9.25
N GLY A 174 -19.80 9.28 9.83
CA GLY A 174 -20.68 10.32 10.35
C GLY A 174 -21.52 10.99 9.26
N LYS A 175 -20.95 11.18 8.07
CA LYS A 175 -21.64 11.75 6.90
C LYS A 175 -22.63 10.76 6.29
N ILE A 176 -22.28 9.47 6.26
CA ILE A 176 -23.10 8.40 5.67
C ILE A 176 -24.33 8.10 6.54
N PHE A 177 -24.14 7.87 7.85
CA PHE A 177 -25.24 7.48 8.74
C PHE A 177 -25.85 8.65 9.52
N GLY A 178 -25.25 9.84 9.47
CA GLY A 178 -25.68 11.01 10.25
C GLY A 178 -25.41 10.90 11.76
N ARG A 179 -24.61 9.92 12.18
CA ARG A 179 -24.36 9.62 13.59
C ARG A 179 -22.88 9.42 13.84
N THR A 180 -22.42 9.86 15.01
CA THR A 180 -21.03 9.62 15.43
C THR A 180 -20.85 8.16 15.81
N TYR A 181 -19.72 7.55 15.43
CA TYR A 181 -19.32 6.25 15.95
C TYR A 181 -18.67 6.40 17.34
N PRO A 182 -18.72 5.38 18.20
CA PRO A 182 -18.01 5.40 19.48
C PRO A 182 -16.49 5.25 19.25
N GLU A 183 -15.75 6.33 19.49
CA GLU A 183 -14.30 6.42 19.25
C GLU A 183 -13.51 5.30 19.94
N THR A 184 -13.86 4.94 21.17
CA THR A 184 -13.22 3.83 21.92
C THR A 184 -13.31 2.50 21.17
N LEU A 185 -14.43 2.21 20.51
CA LEU A 185 -14.58 0.97 19.73
C LEU A 185 -13.74 1.01 18.45
N GLY A 186 -13.63 2.18 17.81
CA GLY A 186 -12.76 2.41 16.66
C GLY A 186 -11.28 2.21 17.01
N GLN A 187 -10.83 2.72 18.16
CA GLN A 187 -9.47 2.53 18.66
C GLN A 187 -9.18 1.06 19.00
N ILE A 188 -10.13 0.36 19.64
CA ILE A 188 -10.00 -1.08 19.90
C ILE A 188 -9.89 -1.85 18.59
N HIS A 189 -10.75 -1.56 17.60
CA HIS A 189 -10.66 -2.16 16.27
C HIS A 189 -9.27 -1.92 15.66
N PHE A 190 -8.79 -0.68 15.66
CA PHE A 190 -7.48 -0.33 15.11
C PHE A 190 -6.35 -1.12 15.76
N TRP A 191 -6.31 -1.20 17.08
CA TRP A 191 -5.24 -1.90 17.79
C TRP A 191 -5.28 -3.40 17.58
N ILE A 192 -6.46 -4.03 17.67
CA ILE A 192 -6.60 -5.48 17.39
C ILE A 192 -6.14 -5.79 15.97
N THR A 193 -6.60 -5.02 14.97
CA THR A 193 -6.19 -5.22 13.58
C THR A 193 -4.67 -5.03 13.43
N SER A 194 -4.09 -3.98 14.01
CA SER A 194 -2.64 -3.72 13.96
C SER A 194 -1.81 -4.84 14.60
N PHE A 195 -2.22 -5.33 15.77
CA PHE A 195 -1.58 -6.45 16.48
C PHE A 195 -1.90 -7.81 15.86
N GLY A 196 -2.86 -7.93 14.96
CA GLY A 196 -3.09 -9.14 14.17
C GLY A 196 -2.23 -9.19 12.90
N VAL A 197 -2.24 -8.10 12.12
CA VAL A 197 -1.59 -8.09 10.80
C VAL A 197 -0.07 -8.16 10.91
N ASN A 198 0.53 -7.54 11.93
CA ASN A 198 1.99 -7.57 12.09
C ASN A 198 2.50 -8.98 12.40
N PRO A 199 2.00 -9.71 13.41
CA PRO A 199 2.38 -11.11 13.62
C PRO A 199 1.98 -12.03 12.47
N THR A 200 1.00 -11.66 11.63
CA THR A 200 0.68 -12.42 10.42
C THR A 200 1.80 -12.33 9.39
N PHE A 201 2.13 -11.12 8.95
CA PHE A 201 3.00 -10.91 7.79
C PHE A 201 4.47 -10.72 8.14
N PHE A 202 4.78 -10.19 9.33
CA PHE A 202 6.17 -9.96 9.72
C PHE A 202 7.00 -11.25 9.75
N PRO A 203 6.53 -12.37 10.36
CA PRO A 203 7.26 -13.64 10.36
C PRO A 203 7.53 -14.23 8.98
N MET A 204 6.69 -13.90 7.99
CA MET A 204 6.88 -14.38 6.61
C MET A 204 8.18 -13.87 6.00
N HIS A 205 8.72 -12.72 6.43
CA HIS A 205 10.04 -12.27 5.99
C HIS A 205 11.14 -13.23 6.44
N PHE A 206 11.10 -13.71 7.69
CA PHE A 206 12.07 -14.68 8.19
C PHE A 206 11.91 -16.04 7.50
N LEU A 207 10.67 -16.47 7.26
CA LEU A 207 10.39 -17.68 6.48
C LEU A 207 10.97 -17.59 5.07
N GLY A 208 10.77 -16.46 4.40
CA GLY A 208 11.32 -16.22 3.06
C GLY A 208 12.85 -16.16 3.05
N LEU A 209 13.47 -15.48 4.02
CA LEU A 209 14.92 -15.47 4.19
C LEU A 209 15.50 -16.87 4.45
N SER A 210 14.72 -17.75 5.07
CA SER A 210 15.07 -19.15 5.28
C SER A 210 14.75 -20.07 4.09
N GLY A 211 14.31 -19.51 2.96
CA GLY A 211 14.07 -20.23 1.71
C GLY A 211 12.70 -20.89 1.57
N MET A 212 11.73 -20.57 2.43
CA MET A 212 10.38 -21.18 2.33
C MET A 212 9.67 -20.71 1.04
N PRO A 213 9.34 -21.62 0.10
CA PRO A 213 8.67 -21.27 -1.13
C PRO A 213 7.20 -20.93 -0.89
N ARG A 214 6.63 -20.03 -1.69
CA ARG A 214 5.18 -19.77 -1.69
C ARG A 214 4.41 -20.94 -2.31
N ARG A 215 3.12 -21.06 -1.97
CA ARG A 215 2.17 -22.03 -2.57
C ARG A 215 2.51 -23.51 -2.32
N ILE A 216 3.21 -23.79 -1.22
CA ILE A 216 3.46 -25.16 -0.77
C ILE A 216 2.48 -25.48 0.37
N PRO A 217 1.72 -26.58 0.30
CA PRO A 217 0.77 -26.95 1.34
C PRO A 217 1.45 -27.49 2.61
N ASP A 218 2.53 -28.27 2.45
CA ASP A 218 3.26 -28.90 3.56
C ASP A 218 4.71 -28.38 3.65
N TYR A 219 5.24 -28.27 4.86
CA TYR A 219 6.57 -27.70 5.07
C TYR A 219 7.36 -28.42 6.18
N PRO A 220 8.71 -28.40 6.13
CA PRO A 220 9.54 -29.03 7.16
C PRO A 220 9.35 -28.42 8.55
N ASP A 221 9.61 -29.22 9.60
CA ASP A 221 9.47 -28.82 11.01
C ASP A 221 10.24 -27.54 11.37
N ALA A 222 11.34 -27.25 10.66
CA ALA A 222 12.13 -26.04 10.82
C ALA A 222 11.32 -24.74 10.65
N TYR A 223 10.22 -24.78 9.86
CA TYR A 223 9.38 -23.61 9.60
C TYR A 223 8.15 -23.52 10.51
N VAL A 224 7.91 -24.50 11.40
CA VAL A 224 6.72 -24.57 12.25
C VAL A 224 6.60 -23.36 13.17
N GLY A 225 7.69 -22.88 13.77
CA GLY A 225 7.65 -21.76 14.71
C GLY A 225 7.11 -20.48 14.08
N TRP A 226 7.71 -20.02 12.97
CA TRP A 226 7.29 -18.80 12.30
C TRP A 226 5.93 -18.93 11.61
N ASN A 227 5.59 -20.09 11.03
CA ASN A 227 4.25 -20.33 10.48
C ASN A 227 3.18 -20.36 11.57
N GLY A 228 3.49 -20.91 12.75
CA GLY A 228 2.60 -20.90 13.91
C GLY A 228 2.29 -19.48 14.38
N LEU A 229 3.31 -18.61 14.45
CA LEU A 229 3.12 -17.19 14.78
C LEU A 229 2.31 -16.45 13.71
N SER A 230 2.59 -16.70 12.43
CA SER A 230 1.83 -16.14 11.30
C SER A 230 0.36 -16.53 11.37
N SER A 231 0.08 -17.81 11.64
CA SER A 231 -1.28 -18.34 11.79
C SER A 231 -2.00 -17.71 12.99
N PHE A 232 -1.32 -17.57 14.12
CA PHE A 232 -1.86 -16.92 15.30
C PHE A 232 -2.24 -15.46 15.03
N GLY A 233 -1.36 -14.69 14.37
CA GLY A 233 -1.68 -13.34 13.93
C GLY A 233 -2.91 -13.27 13.03
N SER A 234 -3.08 -14.25 12.13
CA SER A 234 -4.21 -14.28 11.20
C SER A 234 -5.54 -14.43 11.95
N TYR A 235 -5.59 -15.27 12.99
CA TYR A 235 -6.78 -15.40 13.85
C TYR A 235 -7.11 -14.10 14.60
N ILE A 236 -6.10 -13.39 15.10
CA ILE A 236 -6.30 -12.06 15.72
C ILE A 236 -6.87 -11.07 14.68
N SER A 237 -6.39 -11.13 13.44
CA SER A 237 -6.86 -10.25 12.35
C SER A 237 -8.34 -10.49 12.03
N VAL A 238 -8.80 -11.75 12.07
CA VAL A 238 -10.23 -12.09 11.95
C VAL A 238 -11.06 -11.46 13.09
N VAL A 239 -10.53 -11.46 14.32
CA VAL A 239 -11.18 -10.76 15.45
C VAL A 239 -11.24 -9.25 15.20
N GLY A 240 -10.19 -8.66 14.61
CA GLY A 240 -10.18 -7.27 14.16
C GLY A 240 -11.32 -6.97 13.17
N ILE A 241 -11.44 -7.76 12.10
CA ILE A 241 -12.52 -7.62 11.11
C ILE A 241 -13.91 -7.76 11.77
N ARG A 242 -14.09 -8.73 12.66
CA ARG A 242 -15.35 -8.87 13.42
C ARG A 242 -15.64 -7.60 14.23
N ARG A 243 -14.62 -7.01 14.86
CA ARG A 243 -14.78 -5.77 15.64
C ARG A 243 -15.16 -4.58 14.77
N PHE A 244 -14.64 -4.50 13.54
CA PHE A 244 -15.07 -3.50 12.57
C PHE A 244 -16.57 -3.56 12.31
N PHE A 245 -17.13 -4.74 12.02
CA PHE A 245 -18.56 -4.87 11.79
C PHE A 245 -19.41 -4.48 13.01
N VAL A 246 -18.93 -4.74 14.23
CA VAL A 246 -19.60 -4.25 15.45
C VAL A 246 -19.66 -2.71 15.49
N VAL A 247 -18.59 -2.02 15.07
CA VAL A 247 -18.59 -0.54 14.95
C VAL A 247 -19.63 -0.09 13.92
N VAL A 248 -19.70 -0.76 12.77
CA VAL A 248 -20.68 -0.46 11.71
C VAL A 248 -22.11 -0.62 12.23
N THR A 249 -22.43 -1.77 12.85
CA THR A 249 -23.79 -2.06 13.34
C THR A 249 -24.21 -1.11 14.45
N ILE A 250 -23.32 -0.79 15.40
CA ILE A 250 -23.63 0.16 16.48
C ILE A 250 -23.87 1.56 15.90
N THR A 251 -23.05 1.98 14.94
CA THR A 251 -23.20 3.32 14.34
C THR A 251 -24.48 3.44 13.51
N SER A 252 -24.87 2.38 12.80
CA SER A 252 -26.09 2.34 11.99
C SER A 252 -27.37 2.15 12.80
N SER A 253 -27.34 1.35 13.87
CA SER A 253 -28.56 0.94 14.62
C SER A 253 -28.77 1.68 15.94
N SER A 254 -27.72 2.22 16.58
CA SER A 254 -27.85 2.80 17.92
C SER A 254 -28.52 4.18 17.87
N GLY A 255 -29.78 4.24 18.28
CA GLY A 255 -30.52 5.51 18.47
C GLY A 255 -29.96 6.39 19.59
N ASN A 256 -29.03 5.88 20.40
CA ASN A 256 -28.38 6.61 21.49
C ASN A 256 -27.14 7.41 21.05
N ASN A 257 -26.66 7.22 19.82
CA ASN A 257 -25.51 7.96 19.33
C ASN A 257 -25.90 9.40 18.95
N LYS A 258 -25.06 10.36 19.34
CA LYS A 258 -25.27 11.77 19.03
C LYS A 258 -25.36 11.98 17.51
N ARG A 259 -26.27 12.86 17.08
CA ARG A 259 -26.31 13.31 15.69
C ARG A 259 -24.96 13.91 15.32
N CYS A 260 -24.45 13.53 14.16
CA CYS A 260 -23.19 14.04 13.65
C CYS A 260 -23.37 15.51 13.23
N ALA A 261 -22.41 16.36 13.62
CA ALA A 261 -22.37 17.72 13.11
C ALA A 261 -22.12 17.73 11.58
N PRO A 262 -22.46 18.84 10.88
CA PRO A 262 -22.11 19.01 9.47
C PRO A 262 -20.62 18.80 9.19
N SER A 263 -19.76 19.26 10.10
CA SER A 263 -18.31 19.01 10.12
C SER A 263 -17.88 18.47 11.49
N PRO A 264 -17.72 17.14 11.66
CA PRO A 264 -17.30 16.53 12.92
C PRO A 264 -15.79 16.69 13.19
N TRP A 265 -15.01 16.96 12.13
CA TRP A 265 -13.55 17.04 12.17
C TRP A 265 -13.01 18.48 12.15
N ALA A 266 -13.88 19.48 12.32
CA ALA A 266 -13.50 20.90 12.28
C ALA A 266 -12.48 21.23 13.38
N VAL A 267 -11.19 21.14 13.04
CA VAL A 267 -10.08 21.70 13.84
C VAL A 267 -10.01 23.21 13.65
N GLU A 268 -10.55 23.72 12.54
CA GLU A 268 -10.67 25.15 12.21
C GLU A 268 -12.14 25.54 12.01
N GLN A 269 -12.44 26.82 12.24
CA GLN A 269 -13.79 27.40 12.16
C GLN A 269 -14.42 27.29 10.75
N ASN A 270 -13.63 27.00 9.71
CA ASN A 270 -14.09 26.87 8.33
C ASN A 270 -13.96 25.43 7.82
N PRO A 271 -15.01 24.87 7.18
CA PRO A 271 -14.91 23.58 6.50
C PRO A 271 -13.91 23.66 5.34
N THR A 272 -12.98 22.71 5.29
CA THR A 272 -11.88 22.67 4.31
C THR A 272 -12.32 22.15 2.93
N THR A 273 -13.39 21.35 2.88
CA THR A 273 -13.94 20.76 1.65
C THR A 273 -15.47 20.90 1.61
N LEU A 274 -16.05 20.90 0.41
CA LEU A 274 -17.48 21.14 0.18
C LEU A 274 -18.38 20.12 0.90
N GLU A 275 -17.90 18.88 1.09
CA GLU A 275 -18.66 17.81 1.75
C GLU A 275 -19.02 18.14 3.21
N TRP A 276 -18.23 18.98 3.87
CA TRP A 276 -18.43 19.39 5.27
C TRP A 276 -19.26 20.67 5.43
N MET A 277 -19.67 21.29 4.32
CA MET A 277 -20.58 22.45 4.33
C MET A 277 -22.06 22.05 4.51
N VAL A 278 -22.40 20.79 4.27
CA VAL A 278 -23.76 20.27 4.30
C VAL A 278 -24.02 19.42 5.55
N GLN A 279 -25.30 19.25 5.88
CA GLN A 279 -25.73 18.40 7.00
C GLN A 279 -25.32 16.93 6.81
N SER A 280 -25.34 16.18 7.91
CA SER A 280 -25.02 14.76 7.97
C SER A 280 -26.26 13.99 8.46
N PRO A 281 -26.91 13.12 7.65
CA PRO A 281 -26.59 12.83 6.26
C PRO A 281 -27.03 13.96 5.31
N PRO A 282 -26.44 14.06 4.11
CA PRO A 282 -26.85 15.06 3.12
C PRO A 282 -28.29 14.80 2.63
N ALA A 283 -28.96 15.86 2.21
CA ALA A 283 -30.25 15.76 1.52
C ALA A 283 -30.11 15.09 0.15
N PHE A 284 -31.22 14.61 -0.42
CA PHE A 284 -31.22 13.98 -1.76
C PHE A 284 -30.64 14.90 -2.84
N HIS A 285 -30.97 16.20 -2.78
CA HIS A 285 -30.28 17.25 -3.52
C HIS A 285 -29.33 17.99 -2.58
N THR A 286 -28.03 17.74 -2.72
CA THR A 286 -26.98 18.19 -1.79
C THR A 286 -26.85 19.72 -1.70
N PHE A 287 -26.98 20.42 -2.83
CA PHE A 287 -26.92 21.88 -2.90
C PHE A 287 -28.11 22.40 -3.70
N GLY A 288 -28.89 23.33 -3.12
CA GLY A 288 -29.99 23.99 -3.81
C GLY A 288 -29.51 25.04 -4.83
N GLU A 289 -28.38 25.67 -4.52
CA GLU A 289 -27.66 26.59 -5.41
C GLU A 289 -26.18 26.18 -5.43
N LEU A 290 -25.53 26.33 -6.60
CA LEU A 290 -24.13 25.97 -6.75
C LEU A 290 -23.26 26.86 -5.84
N PRO A 291 -22.45 26.27 -4.94
CA PRO A 291 -21.60 27.05 -4.06
C PRO A 291 -20.54 27.81 -4.88
N ALA A 292 -20.45 29.12 -4.66
CA ALA A 292 -19.41 29.94 -5.27
C ALA A 292 -18.04 29.60 -4.65
N ILE A 293 -17.21 28.88 -5.41
CA ILE A 293 -15.85 28.53 -4.98
C ILE A 293 -14.96 29.76 -5.21
N LYS A 294 -14.52 30.40 -4.13
CA LYS A 294 -13.48 31.43 -4.16
C LYS A 294 -12.15 30.80 -3.74
N GLU A 295 -11.05 31.32 -4.27
CA GLU A 295 -9.74 30.89 -3.79
C GLU A 295 -9.59 31.20 -2.30
N THR A 296 -9.21 30.19 -1.52
CA THR A 296 -8.90 30.34 -0.11
C THR A 296 -7.70 31.27 0.02
N LYS A 297 -7.88 32.47 0.60
CA LYS A 297 -6.74 33.31 0.96
C LYS A 297 -5.92 32.56 2.01
N SER A 298 -4.74 32.08 1.64
CA SER A 298 -3.79 31.52 2.59
C SER A 298 -3.30 32.64 3.49
N TYR A 299 -3.83 32.74 4.70
CA TYR A 299 -3.21 33.58 5.72
C TYR A 299 -1.91 32.89 6.14
N VAL A 300 -0.81 33.30 5.51
CA VAL A 300 0.52 33.04 6.05
C VAL A 300 0.62 33.88 7.33
N LYS A 301 0.63 33.20 8.48
CA LYS A 301 1.10 33.76 9.74
C LYS A 301 2.39 33.06 10.11
#